data_AF-A0A317K5N2-F1
#
_entry.id   AF-A0A317K5N2-F1
#
_cell.length_a   1.000
_cell.length_b   1.000
_cell.length_c   1.000
_cell.angle_alpha   90.00
_cell.angle_beta   90.00
_cell.angle_gamma   90.00
#
_symmetry.space_group_name_H-M   'P 1'
#
loop_
_entity.id
_entity.type
_entity.pdbx_description
1 polymer ?
#
loop_
_entity_poly.entity_id
_entity_poly.type
_entity_poly.pdbx_seq_one_letter_code
_entity_poly.pdbx_strand_id
1 'polypeptide(L)'
;MAVNRGEGDVGTFGTGPFSSDGALDFLDELAERLPQERAEVLRHMLGYVLANRDLLWREYFPDQVVAAAALVAATLPGGEHLQHRLTQVSDEPSAVTLPEPVPDLATSALQALHFVAGPGGPWHQGWTTETDQAEAQQTIDGLTAILQAANS
;
A
#
# COMPACT_ATOMS: atom_id res chain seq x y z
N MET A 1 12.56 36.33 -14.34
CA MET A 1 11.49 35.45 -13.83
C MET A 1 12.17 34.30 -13.11
N ALA A 2 12.10 34.29 -11.78
CA ALA A 2 12.73 33.27 -10.97
C ALA A 2 11.89 32.00 -11.03
N VAL A 3 12.52 30.90 -11.43
CA VAL A 3 11.99 29.55 -11.26
C VAL A 3 11.98 29.26 -9.76
N ASN A 4 10.81 29.33 -9.15
CA ASN A 4 10.64 28.90 -7.76
C ASN A 4 10.58 27.37 -7.77
N ARG A 5 11.76 26.75 -7.74
CA ARG A 5 11.91 25.32 -7.47
C ARG A 5 11.54 25.17 -6.00
N GLY A 6 10.31 24.72 -5.74
CA GLY A 6 9.91 24.33 -4.39
C GLY A 6 10.86 23.24 -3.93
N GLU A 7 11.76 23.62 -3.03
CA GLU A 7 12.59 22.70 -2.26
C GLU A 7 11.63 21.96 -1.33
N GLY A 8 11.12 20.83 -1.81
CA GLY A 8 10.45 19.83 -1.00
C GLY A 8 11.50 19.12 -0.16
N ASP A 9 11.81 19.70 0.99
CA ASP A 9 12.64 19.09 2.02
C ASP A 9 11.72 18.72 3.19
N VAL A 10 11.06 17.55 3.07
CA VAL A 10 11.02 16.40 4.00
C VAL A 10 10.13 15.35 3.32
N GLY A 11 10.77 14.35 2.70
CA GLY A 11 10.13 13.19 2.05
C GLY A 11 10.11 13.29 0.53
N THR A 12 11.11 12.71 -0.14
CA THR A 12 11.09 12.44 -1.60
C THR A 12 9.98 11.45 -2.02
N PHE A 13 9.18 11.00 -1.06
CA PHE A 13 8.17 9.97 -1.15
C PHE A 13 6.79 10.62 -1.18
N GLY A 14 6.04 10.39 -2.26
CA GLY A 14 4.66 10.85 -2.37
C GLY A 14 3.72 10.18 -1.35
N THR A 15 2.47 10.65 -1.30
CA THR A 15 1.40 10.19 -0.41
C THR A 15 0.66 8.95 -0.93
N GLY A 16 1.18 8.35 -2.00
CA GLY A 16 0.62 7.17 -2.66
C GLY A 16 1.01 5.85 -1.96
N PRO A 17 0.27 4.77 -2.21
CA PRO A 17 0.47 3.50 -1.49
C PRO A 17 1.73 2.74 -1.91
N PHE A 18 2.42 3.17 -2.96
CA PHE A 18 3.67 2.58 -3.48
C PHE A 18 4.82 3.60 -3.48
N SER A 19 4.67 4.68 -2.72
CA SER A 19 5.53 5.84 -2.87
C SER A 19 6.62 5.94 -1.82
N SER A 20 6.60 5.14 -0.75
CA SER A 20 7.66 5.10 0.28
C SER A 20 8.75 4.09 -0.05
N ASP A 21 9.96 4.28 0.48
CA ASP A 21 11.06 3.30 0.39
C ASP A 21 10.63 1.91 0.85
N GLY A 22 9.97 1.79 2.01
CA GLY A 22 9.55 0.48 2.50
C GLY A 22 8.50 -0.19 1.60
N ALA A 23 7.63 0.58 0.95
CA ALA A 23 6.70 0.05 -0.04
C ALA A 23 7.44 -0.43 -1.30
N LEU A 24 8.44 0.32 -1.78
CA LEU A 24 9.26 -0.06 -2.92
C LEU A 24 10.11 -1.30 -2.64
N ASP A 25 10.78 -1.36 -1.48
CA ASP A 25 11.53 -2.54 -1.02
C ASP A 25 10.64 -3.79 -0.98
N PHE A 26 9.40 -3.64 -0.51
CA PHE A 26 8.43 -4.74 -0.48
C PHE A 26 7.99 -5.16 -1.90
N LEU A 27 7.79 -4.21 -2.81
CA LEU A 27 7.50 -4.52 -4.21
C LEU A 27 8.66 -5.27 -4.87
N ASP A 28 9.90 -4.87 -4.62
CA ASP A 28 11.09 -5.55 -5.12
C ASP A 28 11.19 -6.98 -4.57
N GLU A 29 10.97 -7.19 -3.26
CA GLU A 29 10.93 -8.54 -2.69
C GLU A 29 9.84 -9.40 -3.34
N LEU A 30 8.66 -8.83 -3.61
CA LEU A 30 7.56 -9.52 -4.27
C LEU A 30 7.89 -9.86 -5.72
N ALA A 31 8.65 -9.00 -6.42
CA ALA A 31 9.10 -9.19 -7.78
C ALA A 31 10.02 -10.41 -7.94
N GLU A 32 10.82 -10.70 -6.91
CA GLU A 32 11.70 -11.88 -6.86
C GLU A 32 10.93 -13.20 -6.66
N ARG A 33 9.65 -13.14 -6.24
CA ARG A 33 8.81 -14.33 -6.03
C ARG A 33 8.18 -14.82 -7.33
N LEU A 34 7.93 -16.13 -7.38
CA LEU A 34 7.16 -16.71 -8.47
C LEU A 34 5.73 -16.13 -8.44
N PRO A 35 5.09 -15.88 -9.60
CA PRO A 35 3.75 -15.30 -9.66
C PRO A 35 2.72 -15.99 -8.76
N GLN A 36 2.82 -17.32 -8.64
CA GLN A 36 1.92 -18.14 -7.83
C GLN A 36 2.15 -17.99 -6.31
N GLU A 37 3.33 -17.54 -5.89
CA GLU A 37 3.69 -17.36 -4.47
C GLU A 37 3.29 -15.99 -3.93
N ARG A 38 3.12 -14.99 -4.81
CA ARG A 38 2.84 -13.59 -4.42
C ARG A 38 1.58 -13.46 -3.57
N ALA A 39 0.52 -14.18 -3.93
CA ALA A 39 -0.72 -14.21 -3.16
C ALA A 39 -0.53 -14.79 -1.75
N GLU A 40 0.33 -15.82 -1.61
CA GLU A 40 0.67 -16.38 -0.30
C GLU A 40 1.51 -15.42 0.55
N VAL A 41 2.43 -14.67 -0.06
CA VAL A 41 3.19 -13.62 0.63
C VAL A 41 2.25 -12.56 1.20
N LEU A 42 1.28 -12.08 0.40
CA LEU A 42 0.27 -11.13 0.88
C LEU A 42 -0.58 -11.72 2.00
N ARG A 43 -1.03 -12.98 1.85
CA ARG A 43 -1.82 -13.67 2.88
C ARG A 43 -1.03 -13.79 4.19
N HIS A 44 0.24 -14.17 4.11
CA HIS A 44 1.11 -14.32 5.26
C HIS A 44 1.31 -13.00 5.99
N MET A 45 1.69 -11.94 5.27
CA MET A 45 1.91 -10.61 5.86
C MET A 45 0.63 -10.10 6.53
N LEU A 46 -0.49 -10.09 5.82
CA LEU A 46 -1.76 -9.58 6.34
C LEU A 46 -2.20 -10.36 7.59
N GLY A 47 -2.08 -11.69 7.54
CA GLY A 47 -2.37 -12.55 8.69
C GLY A 47 -1.44 -12.29 9.87
N TYR A 48 -0.13 -12.15 9.62
CA TYR A 48 0.87 -11.89 10.66
C TYR A 48 0.62 -10.55 11.37
N VAL A 49 0.39 -9.47 10.61
CA VAL A 49 0.12 -8.13 11.14
C VAL A 49 -1.14 -8.13 12.00
N LEU A 50 -2.19 -8.82 11.55
CA LEU A 50 -3.45 -8.89 12.30
C LEU A 50 -3.33 -9.72 13.58
N ALA A 51 -2.55 -10.80 13.56
CA ALA A 51 -2.30 -11.65 14.72
C ALA A 51 -1.33 -11.03 15.74
N ASN A 52 -0.39 -10.20 15.28
CA ASN A 52 0.71 -9.65 16.08
C ASN A 52 0.79 -8.13 16.00
N ARG A 53 -0.34 -7.45 16.27
CA ARG A 53 -0.46 -5.99 16.16
C ARG A 53 0.57 -5.22 17.00
N ASP A 54 0.94 -5.77 18.16
CA ASP A 54 1.95 -5.21 19.07
C ASP A 54 3.39 -5.34 18.54
N LEU A 55 3.61 -6.16 17.50
CA LEU A 55 4.90 -6.37 16.85
C LEU A 55 5.03 -5.59 15.53
N LEU A 56 4.09 -4.69 15.22
CA LEU A 56 4.28 -3.71 14.14
C LEU A 56 5.62 -2.98 14.36
N TRP A 57 6.36 -2.69 13.29
CA TRP A 57 7.73 -2.16 13.29
C TRP A 57 8.85 -3.14 13.66
N ARG A 58 8.53 -4.42 13.97
CA ARG A 58 9.56 -5.47 14.11
C ARG A 58 9.79 -6.24 12.82
N GLU A 59 8.69 -6.72 12.24
CA GLU A 59 8.71 -7.54 11.02
C GLU A 59 8.25 -6.73 9.80
N TYR A 60 7.16 -5.97 9.97
CA TYR A 60 6.57 -5.17 8.90
C TYR A 60 6.36 -3.73 9.33
N PHE A 61 6.54 -2.83 8.37
CA PHE A 61 6.33 -1.39 8.52
C PHE A 61 4.92 -1.00 8.02
N PRO A 62 4.30 0.08 8.54
CA PRO A 62 2.95 0.48 8.14
C PRO A 62 2.78 0.69 6.64
N ASP A 63 3.79 1.24 5.98
CA ASP A 63 3.80 1.54 4.56
C ASP A 63 3.88 0.27 3.69
N GLN A 64 4.60 -0.76 4.14
CA GLN A 64 4.55 -2.10 3.52
C GLN A 64 3.15 -2.70 3.60
N VAL A 65 2.47 -2.53 4.73
CA VAL A 65 1.09 -3.01 4.92
C VAL A 65 0.11 -2.26 4.02
N VAL A 66 0.29 -0.94 3.86
CA VAL A 66 -0.50 -0.14 2.91
C VAL A 66 -0.25 -0.59 1.47
N ALA A 67 1.00 -0.85 1.08
CA ALA A 67 1.34 -1.36 -0.24
C ALA A 67 0.71 -2.74 -0.51
N ALA A 68 0.78 -3.66 0.46
CA ALA A 68 0.15 -4.97 0.38
C ALA A 68 -1.37 -4.87 0.23
N ALA A 69 -2.03 -4.01 1.01
CA ALA A 69 -3.47 -3.77 0.86
C ALA A 69 -3.82 -3.16 -0.50
N ALA A 70 -2.97 -2.28 -1.03
CA ALA A 70 -3.14 -1.69 -2.35
C ALA A 70 -2.94 -2.70 -3.48
N LEU A 71 -2.03 -3.67 -3.35
CA LEU A 71 -1.88 -4.78 -4.29
C LEU A 71 -3.13 -5.66 -4.33
N VAL A 72 -3.72 -5.98 -3.17
CA VAL A 72 -5.00 -6.70 -3.11
C VAL A 72 -6.09 -5.87 -3.80
N ALA A 73 -6.22 -4.58 -3.45
CA ALA A 73 -7.19 -3.68 -4.05
C ALA A 73 -7.03 -3.54 -5.58
N ALA A 74 -5.80 -3.54 -6.08
CA ALA A 74 -5.50 -3.46 -7.52
C ALA A 74 -6.10 -4.63 -8.30
N THR A 75 -6.28 -5.79 -7.67
CA THR A 75 -6.89 -6.98 -8.31
C THR A 75 -8.42 -6.97 -8.33
N LEU A 76 -9.05 -6.00 -7.66
CA LEU A 76 -10.49 -5.92 -7.48
C LEU A 76 -11.12 -4.90 -8.43
N PRO A 77 -12.44 -5.00 -8.72
CA PRO A 77 -13.16 -3.98 -9.48
C PRO A 77 -12.98 -2.58 -8.86
N GLY A 78 -12.58 -1.58 -9.66
CA GLY A 78 -12.26 -0.23 -9.20
C GLY A 78 -10.78 -0.01 -8.86
N GLY A 79 -9.96 -1.07 -8.86
CA GLY A 79 -8.53 -1.04 -8.62
C GLY A 79 -7.65 -0.77 -9.84
N GLU A 80 -8.22 -0.52 -11.02
CA GLU A 80 -7.47 -0.40 -12.28
C GLU A 80 -6.45 0.76 -12.26
N HIS A 81 -6.78 1.84 -11.56
CA HIS A 81 -5.87 2.98 -11.39
C HIS A 81 -4.65 2.62 -10.51
N LEU A 82 -4.78 1.66 -9.59
CA LEU A 82 -3.66 1.15 -8.79
C LEU A 82 -2.74 0.29 -9.64
N GLN A 83 -3.30 -0.53 -10.54
CA GLN A 83 -2.51 -1.26 -11.54
C GLN A 83 -1.73 -0.28 -12.42
N HIS A 84 -2.37 0.81 -12.87
CA HIS A 84 -1.66 1.84 -13.63
C HIS A 84 -0.53 2.47 -12.81
N ARG A 85 -0.74 2.78 -11.52
CA ARG A 85 0.33 3.30 -10.66
C ARG A 85 1.50 2.33 -10.51
N LEU A 86 1.26 1.02 -10.40
CA LEU A 86 2.33 0.01 -10.36
C LEU A 86 3.24 0.09 -11.60
N THR A 87 2.67 0.34 -12.79
CA THR A 87 3.47 0.54 -14.03
C THR A 87 4.36 1.79 -14.03
N GLN A 88 4.13 2.72 -13.10
CA GLN A 88 4.92 3.97 -13.01
C GLN A 88 6.04 3.87 -11.96
N VAL A 89 5.94 2.92 -11.03
CA VAL A 89 6.87 2.79 -9.89
C VAL A 89 7.75 1.54 -9.97
N SER A 90 7.42 0.60 -10.87
CA SER A 90 8.20 -0.61 -11.09
C SER A 90 8.61 -0.72 -12.56
N ASP A 91 9.88 -1.01 -12.81
CA ASP A 91 10.42 -1.22 -14.16
C ASP A 91 9.80 -2.47 -14.83
N GLU A 92 9.45 -3.49 -14.03
CA GLU A 92 8.79 -4.72 -14.47
C GLU A 92 7.45 -4.90 -13.73
N PRO A 93 6.37 -4.19 -14.11
CA PRO A 93 5.11 -4.21 -13.37
C PRO A 93 4.45 -5.61 -13.34
N SER A 94 4.68 -6.43 -14.36
CA SER A 94 4.24 -7.83 -14.40
C SER A 94 4.86 -8.69 -13.27
N ALA A 95 6.03 -8.28 -12.76
CA ALA A 95 6.72 -8.94 -11.66
C ALA A 95 6.07 -8.62 -10.29
N VAL A 96 5.30 -7.54 -10.16
CA VAL A 96 4.67 -7.18 -8.87
C VAL A 96 3.16 -7.36 -8.87
N THR A 97 2.54 -7.50 -10.04
CA THR A 97 1.12 -7.83 -10.17
C THR A 97 0.82 -9.27 -9.80
N LEU A 98 -0.36 -9.49 -9.23
CA LEU A 98 -0.89 -10.83 -8.97
C LEU A 98 -1.49 -11.40 -10.26
N PRO A 99 -1.23 -12.68 -10.58
CA PRO A 99 -1.71 -13.30 -11.81
C PRO A 99 -3.23 -13.55 -11.81
N GLU A 100 -3.84 -13.67 -10.62
CA GLU A 100 -5.26 -13.92 -10.44
C GLU A 100 -5.84 -12.97 -9.38
N PRO A 101 -7.13 -12.61 -9.49
CA PRO A 101 -7.82 -11.86 -8.45
C PRO A 101 -7.83 -12.59 -7.11
N VAL A 102 -7.63 -11.86 -6.02
CA VAL A 102 -7.59 -12.41 -4.66
C VAL A 102 -8.68 -11.83 -3.74
N PRO A 103 -9.97 -11.98 -4.08
CA PRO A 103 -11.07 -11.43 -3.28
C PRO A 103 -11.10 -11.98 -1.85
N ASP A 104 -10.62 -13.21 -1.63
CA ASP A 104 -10.53 -13.81 -0.29
C ASP A 104 -9.61 -13.02 0.67
N LEU A 105 -8.67 -12.22 0.13
CA LEU A 105 -7.80 -11.37 0.93
C LEU A 105 -8.40 -9.99 1.23
N ALA A 106 -9.51 -9.60 0.58
CA ALA A 106 -10.08 -8.25 0.70
C ALA A 106 -10.45 -7.90 2.15
N THR A 107 -11.02 -8.84 2.90
CA THR A 107 -11.34 -8.63 4.34
C THR A 107 -10.06 -8.43 5.16
N SER A 108 -9.05 -9.29 4.99
CA SER A 108 -7.80 -9.20 5.76
C SER A 108 -7.03 -7.92 5.41
N ALA A 109 -6.99 -7.54 4.14
CA ALA A 109 -6.40 -6.30 3.65
C ALA A 109 -7.09 -5.08 4.26
N LEU A 110 -8.42 -5.05 4.27
CA LEU A 110 -9.19 -3.95 4.88
C LEU A 110 -8.91 -3.81 6.38
N GLN A 111 -8.90 -4.94 7.11
CA GLN A 111 -8.64 -4.94 8.54
C GLN A 111 -7.21 -4.46 8.86
N ALA A 112 -6.22 -4.91 8.08
CA ALA A 112 -4.84 -4.49 8.26
C ALA A 112 -4.67 -3.00 7.92
N LEU A 113 -5.29 -2.53 6.83
CA LEU A 113 -5.30 -1.14 6.40
C LEU A 113 -5.88 -0.22 7.49
N HIS A 114 -7.03 -0.56 8.05
CA HIS A 114 -7.62 0.22 9.16
C HIS A 114 -6.73 0.24 10.40
N PHE A 115 -6.02 -0.86 10.68
CA PHE A 115 -5.10 -0.92 11.81
C PHE A 115 -3.90 0.01 11.62
N VAL A 116 -3.29 0.04 10.44
CA VAL A 116 -2.06 0.82 10.20
C VAL A 116 -2.31 2.26 9.75
N ALA A 117 -3.42 2.51 9.05
CA ALA A 117 -3.68 3.78 8.36
C ALA A 117 -5.08 4.35 8.64
N GLY A 118 -5.81 3.80 9.61
CA GLY A 118 -7.00 4.44 10.17
C GLY A 118 -6.68 5.79 10.83
N PRO A 119 -7.70 6.53 11.31
CA PRO A 119 -7.49 7.83 11.94
C PRO A 119 -6.46 7.79 13.08
N GLY A 120 -5.39 8.58 12.96
CA GLY A 120 -4.27 8.59 13.91
C GLY A 120 -3.35 7.37 13.85
N GLY A 121 -3.52 6.51 12.84
CA GLY A 121 -2.75 5.29 12.65
C GLY A 121 -1.26 5.54 12.38
N PRO A 122 -0.41 4.52 12.61
CA PRO A 122 1.05 4.60 12.41
C PRO A 122 1.50 5.16 11.06
N TRP A 123 0.78 4.89 9.97
CA TRP A 123 1.12 5.37 8.63
C TRP A 123 0.99 6.89 8.46
N HIS A 124 0.18 7.53 9.31
CA HIS A 124 0.06 8.99 9.32
C HIS A 124 1.15 9.68 10.16
N GLN A 125 1.91 8.89 10.94
CA GLN A 125 2.99 9.38 11.81
C GLN A 125 4.23 9.66 10.96
N GLY A 126 4.30 10.85 10.37
CA GLY A 126 5.41 11.27 9.53
C GLY A 126 5.07 12.43 8.59
N TRP A 127 3.79 12.62 8.29
CA TRP A 127 3.33 13.72 7.44
C TRP A 127 3.29 15.03 8.22
N THR A 128 4.14 15.98 7.83
CA THR A 128 4.28 17.25 8.55
C THR A 128 3.44 18.38 7.97
N THR A 129 2.97 18.26 6.73
CA THR A 129 2.13 19.28 6.07
C THR A 129 0.67 18.85 6.03
N GLU A 130 -0.25 19.82 6.11
CA GLU A 130 -1.69 19.57 6.00
C GLU A 130 -2.05 19.01 4.62
N THR A 131 -1.33 19.41 3.56
CA THR A 131 -1.51 18.89 2.21
C THR A 131 -1.17 17.41 2.15
N ASP A 132 0.00 17.00 2.64
CA ASP A 132 0.42 15.60 2.59
C ASP A 132 -0.51 14.72 3.43
N GLN A 133 -0.93 15.20 4.61
CA GLN A 133 -1.92 14.51 5.44
C GLN A 133 -3.25 14.31 4.70
N ALA A 134 -3.73 15.34 4.00
CA ALA A 134 -4.99 15.27 3.26
C ALA A 134 -4.91 14.32 2.05
N GLU A 135 -3.79 14.33 1.32
CA GLU A 135 -3.58 13.40 0.20
C GLU A 135 -3.39 11.96 0.68
N ALA A 136 -2.64 11.77 1.76
CA ALA A 136 -2.48 10.48 2.42
C ALA A 136 -3.85 9.91 2.83
N GLN A 137 -4.69 10.72 3.48
CA GLN A 137 -6.05 10.31 3.84
C GLN A 137 -6.90 9.93 2.61
N GLN A 138 -6.84 10.71 1.53
CA GLN A 138 -7.54 10.38 0.29
C GLN A 138 -7.10 9.05 -0.31
N THR A 139 -5.80 8.73 -0.25
CA THR A 139 -5.27 7.43 -0.67
C THR A 139 -5.91 6.30 0.13
N ILE A 140 -5.99 6.43 1.45
CA ILE A 140 -6.57 5.39 2.33
C ILE A 140 -8.08 5.25 2.12
N ASP A 141 -8.80 6.35 1.94
CA ASP A 141 -10.23 6.33 1.67
C ASP A 141 -10.54 5.59 0.36
N GLY A 142 -9.74 5.83 -0.69
CA GLY A 142 -9.86 5.14 -1.97
C GLY A 142 -9.63 3.63 -1.86
N LEU A 143 -8.56 3.22 -1.16
CA LEU A 143 -8.29 1.80 -0.91
C LEU A 143 -9.39 1.14 -0.09
N THR A 144 -9.86 1.82 0.95
CA THR A 144 -10.94 1.36 1.84
C THR A 144 -12.21 1.11 1.04
N ALA A 145 -12.59 2.03 0.15
CA ALA A 145 -13.78 1.89 -0.68
C ALA A 145 -13.72 0.65 -1.60
N ILE A 146 -12.59 0.40 -2.27
CA ILE A 146 -12.41 -0.77 -3.15
C ILE A 146 -12.52 -2.06 -2.34
N LEU A 147 -11.79 -2.14 -1.23
CA LEU A 147 -11.77 -3.34 -0.39
C LEU A 147 -13.13 -3.60 0.25
N GLN A 148 -13.86 -2.57 0.67
CA GLN A 148 -15.22 -2.71 1.21
C GLN A 148 -16.21 -3.22 0.14
N ALA A 149 -16.14 -2.69 -1.08
CA ALA A 149 -17.03 -3.08 -2.17
C ALA A 149 -16.90 -4.57 -2.54
N ALA A 150 -15.70 -5.15 -2.42
CA ALA A 150 -15.47 -6.57 -2.66
C ALA A 150 -15.96 -7.49 -1.53
N ASN A 151 -16.24 -6.94 -0.35
CA ASN A 151 -16.77 -7.67 0.81
C ASN A 151 -18.31 -7.56 0.95
N SER A 152 -18.99 -6.86 0.03
CA SER A 152 -20.42 -6.55 0.10
C SER A 152 -21.32 -7.55 -0.62
#